data_AF-A0A9E3RTV8-F1
#
_entry.id   AF-A0A9E3RTV8-F1
#
_cell.length_a   1.000
_cell.length_b   1.000
_cell.length_c   1.000
_cell.angle_alpha   90.00
_cell.angle_beta   90.00
_cell.angle_gamma   90.00
#
_symmetry.space_group_name_H-M   'P 1'
#
loop_
_entity.id
_entity.type
_entity.pdbx_description
1 polymer ?
#
loop_
_entity_poly.entity_id
_entity_poly.type
_entity_poly.pdbx_seq_one_letter_code
_entity_poly.pdbx_strand_id
1 'polypeptide(L)' 'MFLTMMKSKVHRATVTQAELNYVGSLTLDLDLMEAAEILPY' A
#
# COMPACT_ATOMS: atom_id res chain seq x y z
N MET A 1 4.25 -26.54 9.77
CA MET A 1 5.24 -25.59 9.19
C MET A 1 4.44 -24.46 8.54
N PHE A 2 4.77 -23.20 8.81
CA PHE A 2 4.13 -22.06 8.16
C PHE A 2 5.11 -21.45 7.14
N LEU A 3 4.58 -21.06 5.99
CA LEU A 3 5.33 -20.41 4.92
C LEU A 3 4.87 -18.96 4.79
N THR A 4 5.82 -18.04 4.67
CA THR A 4 5.52 -16.64 4.36
C THR A 4 5.65 -16.44 2.86
N MET A 5 4.57 -16.01 2.23
CA MET A 5 4.50 -15.74 0.80
C MET A 5 4.11 -14.28 0.57
N MET A 6 4.49 -13.76 -0.59
CA MET A 6 4.04 -12.44 -1.03
C MET A 6 2.55 -12.51 -1.40
N LYS A 7 1.69 -11.85 -0.61
CA LYS A 7 0.24 -11.80 -0.90
C LYS A 7 -0.03 -10.96 -2.16
N SER A 8 0.48 -9.73 -2.20
CA SER A 8 0.17 -8.78 -3.27
C SER A 8 1.22 -7.66 -3.40
N LYS A 9 1.13 -6.88 -4.48
CA LYS A 9 1.90 -5.64 -4.71
C LYS A 9 1.13 -4.64 -5.56
N VAL A 10 1.45 -3.37 -5.36
CA VAL A 10 1.27 -2.33 -6.37
C VAL A 10 2.60 -2.14 -7.09
N HIS A 11 2.67 -2.48 -8.37
CA HIS A 11 3.93 -2.45 -9.13
C HIS A 11 4.10 -1.12 -9.87
N ARG A 12 5.24 -0.45 -9.67
CA ARG A 12 5.62 0.80 -10.37
C ARG A 12 4.64 1.97 -10.16
N ALA A 13 4.09 2.10 -8.96
CA ALA A 13 3.34 3.30 -8.59
C ALA A 13 4.25 4.54 -8.62
N THR A 14 3.66 5.69 -8.96
CA THR A 14 4.29 7.00 -8.86
C THR A 14 3.93 7.63 -7.53
N VAL A 15 4.92 8.14 -6.80
CA VAL A 15 4.67 8.93 -5.59
C VAL A 15 4.01 10.25 -6.00
N THR A 16 2.82 10.51 -5.48
CA THR A 16 2.04 11.72 -5.78
C THR A 16 2.27 12.84 -4.77
N GLN A 17 2.62 12.50 -3.52
CA GLN A 17 2.87 13.45 -2.44
C GLN A 17 3.90 12.90 -1.45
N ALA A 18 4.71 13.79 -0.88
CA ALA A 18 5.60 13.51 0.24
C ALA A 18 5.65 14.74 1.14
N GLU A 19 5.33 14.59 2.41
CA GLU A 19 5.29 15.67 3.40
C GLU A 19 5.98 15.21 4.68
N LEU A 20 6.93 16.02 5.18
CA LEU A 20 7.75 15.67 6.34
C LEU A 20 6.91 15.59 7.63
N ASN A 21 5.91 16.45 7.74
CA ASN A 21 5.08 16.57 8.95
C ASN A 21 3.76 15.80 8.86
N TYR A 22 3.57 14.97 7.82
CA TYR A 22 2.37 14.15 7.69
C TYR A 22 2.37 13.05 8.75
N VAL A 23 1.32 13.02 9.57
CA VAL A 23 1.15 12.00 10.60
C VAL A 23 0.41 10.81 9.98
N GLY A 24 1.13 9.70 9.85
CA GLY A 24 0.63 8.48 9.23
C GLY A 24 1.75 7.69 8.57
N SER A 25 1.41 6.59 7.90
CA SER A 25 2.36 5.80 7.11
C SER A 25 2.29 6.17 5.63
N LEU A 26 1.36 5.57 4.89
CA LEU A 26 1.15 5.74 3.46
C LEU A 26 -0.33 5.89 3.20
N THR A 27 -0.73 6.98 2.54
CA THR A 27 -2.05 7.05 1.91
C THR A 27 -1.97 6.33 0.56
N LEU A 28 -2.92 5.44 0.29
CA LEU A 28 -3.03 4.71 -0.97
C LEU A 28 -4.45 4.88 -1.52
N ASP A 29 -4.57 4.95 -2.85
CA ASP A 29 -5.87 5.01 -3.52
C ASP A 29 -6.68 3.73 -3.22
N LEU A 30 -7.99 3.90 -2.96
CA LEU A 30 -8.91 2.80 -2.66
C LEU A 30 -8.98 1.80 -3.81
N ASP A 31 -8.92 2.27 -5.06
CA ASP A 31 -8.96 1.39 -6.24
C ASP A 31 -7.71 0.50 -6.31
N LEU A 32 -6.55 1.04 -5.91
CA LEU A 32 -5.30 0.28 -5.84
C LEU A 32 -5.31 -0.71 -4.67
N MET A 33 -5.93 -0.35 -3.55
CA MET A 33 -6.10 -1.22 -2.39
C MET A 33 -7.00 -2.41 -2.73
N GLU A 34 -8.14 -2.17 -3.37
CA GLU A 34 -9.06 -3.21 -3.82
C GLU A 34 -8.39 -4.13 -4.84
N ALA A 35 -7.75 -3.58 -5.86
CA ALA A 35 -7.05 -4.36 -6.90
C ALA A 35 -5.89 -5.22 -6.35
N ALA A 36 -5.23 -4.77 -5.28
CA ALA A 36 -4.13 -5.49 -4.64
C ALA A 36 -4.58 -6.27 -3.37
N GLU A 37 -5.87 -6.32 -3.06
CA GLU A 37 -6.40 -6.92 -1.83
C GLU A 37 -5.69 -6.44 -0.55
N ILE A 38 -5.33 -5.16 -0.49
CA ILE A 38 -4.73 -4.52 0.68
C ILE A 38 -5.85 -3.91 1.52
N LEU A 39 -5.85 -4.18 2.83
CA LEU A 39 -6.83 -3.65 3.76
C LEU A 39 -6.28 -2.42 4.50
N PRO A 40 -7.13 -1.43 4.85
CA PRO A 40 -6.74 -0.34 5.73
C PRO A 40 -6.47 -0.85 7.15
N TYR A 41 -5.64 -0.14 7.90
CA TYR A 41 -5.31 -0.46 9.30
C TYR A 41 -6.15 0.37 10.27
#